data_AF-A0A7C5JH30-F1
#
_entry.id   AF-A0A7C5JH30-F1
#
_cell.length_a   1.000
_cell.length_b   1.000
_cell.length_c   1.000
_cell.angle_alpha   90.00
_cell.angle_beta   90.00
_cell.angle_gamma   90.00
#
_symmetry.space_group_name_H-M   'P 1'
#
loop_
_entity.id
_entity.type
_entity.pdbx_description
1 polymer ?
#
loop_
_entity_poly.entity_id
_entity_poly.type
_entity_poly.pdbx_seq_one_letter_code
_entity_poly.pdbx_strand_id
1 'polypeptide(L)'
;MLRKLLLLSLLAISFLNAKPFSKMATVKPVLVQDGAKKMWCAVCGMNLKMFYKTSYIAGDRQYCSIRCLVADMLNNPIKVDE
;
A
#
# COMPACT_ATOMS: atom_id res chain seq x y z
N MET A 1 39.53 -12.46 -27.21
CA MET A 1 38.09 -12.37 -27.57
C MET A 1 37.19 -12.07 -26.37
N LEU A 2 37.49 -12.60 -25.18
CA LEU A 2 36.72 -12.36 -23.94
C LEU A 2 36.49 -10.88 -23.59
N ARG A 3 37.52 -10.01 -23.69
CA ARG A 3 37.39 -8.56 -23.43
C ARG A 3 36.41 -7.86 -24.38
N LYS A 4 36.38 -8.27 -25.66
CA LYS A 4 35.41 -7.73 -26.64
C LYS A 4 33.99 -8.21 -26.34
N LEU A 5 33.85 -9.47 -25.91
CA LEU A 5 32.57 -10.04 -25.48
C LEU A 5 31.98 -9.32 -24.26
N LEU A 6 32.86 -8.99 -23.30
CA LEU A 6 32.48 -8.31 -22.05
C LEU A 6 32.07 -6.85 -22.29
N LEU A 7 32.72 -6.17 -23.23
CA LEU A 7 32.30 -4.83 -23.66
C LEU A 7 30.95 -4.85 -24.41
N LEU A 8 30.70 -5.89 -25.20
CA LEU A 8 29.43 -6.04 -25.92
C LEU A 8 28.26 -6.30 -24.96
N SER A 9 28.47 -7.11 -23.91
CA SER A 9 27.43 -7.39 -22.93
C SER A 9 27.07 -6.17 -22.08
N LEU A 10 28.06 -5.33 -21.70
CA LEU A 10 27.81 -4.06 -21.02
C LEU A 10 26.98 -3.09 -21.87
N LEU A 11 27.22 -3.03 -23.17
CA LEU A 11 26.45 -2.18 -24.08
C LEU A 11 25.00 -2.67 -24.23
N ALA A 12 24.78 -3.98 -24.22
CA ALA A 12 23.44 -4.58 -24.28
C ALA A 12 22.58 -4.25 -23.05
N ILE A 13 23.20 -4.12 -21.87
CA ILE A 13 22.49 -3.81 -20.61
C ILE A 13 21.89 -2.39 -20.64
N SER A 14 22.50 -1.46 -21.36
CA SER A 14 22.01 -0.08 -21.51
C SER A 14 20.68 0.02 -22.28
N PHE A 15 20.26 -1.02 -22.99
CA PHE A 15 18.98 -1.07 -23.71
C PHE A 15 17.82 -1.65 -22.90
N LEU A 16 18.04 -2.03 -21.62
CA LEU A 16 16.94 -2.43 -20.75
C LEU A 16 16.05 -1.22 -20.41
N ASN A 17 14.89 -1.15 -21.06
CA ASN A 17 13.87 -0.13 -20.79
C ASN A 17 13.05 -0.54 -19.56
N ALA A 18 13.41 -0.02 -18.38
CA ALA A 18 12.58 -0.15 -17.19
C ALA A 18 11.32 0.72 -17.32
N LYS A 19 10.15 0.16 -16.97
CA LYS A 19 8.92 0.96 -16.87
C LYS A 19 9.07 2.02 -15.77
N PRO A 20 8.56 3.25 -15.97
CA PRO A 20 8.59 4.27 -14.93
C PRO A 20 7.77 3.83 -13.72
N PHE A 21 8.37 3.89 -12.53
CA PHE A 21 7.68 3.63 -11.28
C PHE A 21 6.83 4.85 -10.89
N SER A 22 5.54 4.63 -10.64
CA SER A 22 4.64 5.67 -10.15
C SER A 22 4.13 5.33 -8.75
N LYS A 23 4.20 6.32 -7.84
CA LYS A 23 3.60 6.24 -6.51
C LYS A 23 2.08 6.46 -6.54
N MET A 24 1.49 6.78 -7.70
CA MET A 24 0.04 6.95 -7.83
C MET A 24 -0.69 5.60 -7.81
N ALA A 25 -1.97 5.64 -7.52
CA ALA A 25 -2.85 4.48 -7.61
C ALA A 25 -3.13 4.22 -9.10
N THR A 26 -3.07 2.96 -9.52
CA THR A 26 -3.56 2.56 -10.85
C THR A 26 -5.08 2.46 -10.89
N VAL A 27 -5.72 2.32 -9.73
CA VAL A 27 -7.17 2.22 -9.55
C VAL A 27 -7.68 3.27 -8.58
N LYS A 28 -8.95 3.65 -8.70
CA LYS A 28 -9.58 4.59 -7.77
C LYS A 28 -9.71 3.92 -6.39
N PRO A 29 -9.11 4.46 -5.32
CA PRO A 29 -9.27 3.91 -3.99
C PRO A 29 -10.72 4.00 -3.52
N VAL A 30 -11.18 2.94 -2.86
CA VAL A 30 -12.51 2.89 -2.23
C VAL A 30 -12.31 2.83 -0.71
N LEU A 31 -13.16 3.55 0.03
CA LEU A 31 -13.23 3.46 1.48
C LEU A 31 -14.32 2.46 1.85
N VAL A 32 -13.99 1.54 2.76
CA VAL A 32 -14.97 0.56 3.27
C VAL A 32 -15.81 1.13 4.41
N GLN A 33 -15.27 2.10 5.15
CA GLN A 33 -16.01 2.78 6.21
C GLN A 33 -17.09 3.72 5.68
N ASP A 34 -18.16 3.85 6.45
CA ASP A 34 -19.31 4.71 6.17
C ASP A 34 -19.52 5.83 7.21
N GLY A 35 -20.47 6.72 6.92
CA GLY A 35 -20.86 7.82 7.80
C GLY A 35 -19.95 9.06 7.74
N ALA A 36 -20.23 10.03 8.62
CA ALA A 36 -19.54 11.33 8.64
C ALA A 36 -18.03 11.22 8.94
N LYS A 37 -17.60 10.16 9.63
CA LYS A 37 -16.20 9.93 10.02
C LYS A 37 -15.44 8.98 9.10
N LYS A 38 -16.01 8.57 7.96
CA LYS A 38 -15.42 7.57 7.05
C LYS A 38 -14.02 7.87 6.51
N MET A 39 -13.60 9.13 6.55
CA MET A 39 -12.27 9.55 6.10
C MET A 39 -11.17 9.34 7.14
N TRP A 40 -11.53 8.94 8.37
CA TRP A 40 -10.64 9.00 9.53
C TRP A 40 -10.47 7.63 10.17
N CYS A 41 -9.23 7.28 10.51
CA CYS A 41 -8.94 6.08 11.28
C CYS A 41 -9.52 6.21 12.70
N ALA A 42 -10.33 5.24 13.12
CA ALA A 42 -10.99 5.25 14.43
C ALA A 42 -10.02 5.21 15.62
N VAL A 43 -8.78 4.76 15.41
CA VAL A 43 -7.78 4.57 16.47
C VAL A 43 -6.93 5.82 16.70
N CYS A 44 -6.48 6.47 15.63
CA CYS A 44 -5.51 7.57 15.72
C CYS A 44 -5.95 8.87 15.04
N GLY A 45 -7.13 8.90 14.41
CA GLY A 45 -7.65 10.10 13.75
C GLY A 45 -6.92 10.51 12.48
N MET A 46 -5.99 9.70 11.96
CA MET A 46 -5.32 10.00 10.69
C MET A 46 -6.26 9.86 9.49
N ASN A 47 -6.06 10.69 8.45
CA ASN A 47 -6.84 10.64 7.22
C ASN A 47 -6.48 9.41 6.38
N LEU A 48 -7.44 8.51 6.16
CA LEU A 48 -7.27 7.23 5.47
C LEU A 48 -6.85 7.37 4.01
N LYS A 49 -7.20 8.49 3.35
CA LYS A 49 -6.80 8.74 1.95
C LYS A 49 -5.28 8.78 1.78
N MET A 50 -4.55 9.24 2.78
CA MET A 50 -3.08 9.28 2.73
C MET A 50 -2.45 7.89 2.78
N PHE A 51 -3.16 6.90 3.30
CA PHE A 51 -2.67 5.54 3.53
C PHE A 51 -3.31 4.52 2.59
N TYR A 52 -3.88 4.93 1.46
CA TYR A 52 -4.64 4.03 0.58
C TYR A 52 -3.89 2.77 0.09
N LYS A 53 -2.54 2.77 0.11
CA LYS A 53 -1.69 1.60 -0.24
C LYS A 53 -1.32 0.73 0.96
N THR A 54 -1.40 1.28 2.17
CA THR A 54 -0.87 0.68 3.40
C THR A 54 -1.93 0.61 4.50
N SER A 55 -3.20 0.83 4.14
CA SER A 55 -4.34 0.71 5.04
C SER A 55 -4.77 -0.75 5.14
N TYR A 56 -5.36 -1.09 6.27
CA TYR A 56 -5.87 -2.43 6.56
C TYR A 56 -7.38 -2.35 6.80
N ILE A 57 -8.11 -3.41 6.47
CA ILE A 57 -9.56 -3.50 6.65
C ILE A 57 -9.84 -4.72 7.53
N ALA A 58 -10.81 -4.59 8.44
CA ALA A 58 -11.37 -5.72 9.18
C ALA A 58 -12.85 -5.43 9.44
N GLY A 59 -13.75 -6.27 8.92
CA GLY A 59 -15.18 -5.97 8.87
C GLY A 59 -15.50 -4.65 8.17
N ASP A 60 -16.21 -3.76 8.84
CA ASP A 60 -16.64 -2.44 8.35
C ASP A 60 -15.64 -1.31 8.65
N ARG A 61 -14.49 -1.62 9.26
CA ARG A 61 -13.49 -0.64 9.71
C ARG A 61 -12.24 -0.65 8.85
N GLN A 62 -11.66 0.53 8.66
CA GLN A 62 -10.41 0.73 7.94
C GLN A 62 -9.38 1.47 8.82
N TYR A 63 -8.14 0.99 8.77
CA TYR A 63 -7.05 1.42 9.63
C TYR A 63 -5.93 1.98 8.78
N CYS A 64 -5.32 3.08 9.20
CA CYS A 64 -4.21 3.71 8.47
C CYS A 64 -2.92 2.87 8.47
N SER A 65 -2.78 1.92 9.40
CA SER A 65 -1.61 1.05 9.52
C SER A 65 -1.95 -0.21 10.32
N ILE A 66 -1.13 -1.26 10.16
CA ILE A 66 -1.27 -2.52 10.91
C ILE A 66 -1.20 -2.30 12.42
N ARG A 67 -0.42 -1.32 12.88
CA ARG A 67 -0.36 -0.94 14.29
C ARG A 67 -1.73 -0.54 14.83
N CYS A 68 -2.50 0.21 14.05
CA CYS A 68 -3.85 0.63 14.45
C CYS A 68 -4.83 -0.54 14.41
N LEU A 69 -4.75 -1.42 13.39
CA LEU A 69 -5.54 -2.65 13.36
C LEU A 69 -5.30 -3.49 14.62
N VAL A 70 -4.04 -3.82 14.92
CA VAL A 70 -3.68 -4.64 16.08
C VAL A 70 -4.08 -3.96 17.39
N ALA A 71 -3.87 -2.65 17.51
CA ALA A 71 -4.32 -1.90 18.69
C ALA A 71 -5.83 -1.99 18.88
N ASP A 72 -6.62 -1.94 17.80
CA ASP A 72 -8.07 -2.09 17.89
C ASP A 72 -8.44 -3.54 18.26
N MET A 73 -7.77 -4.55 17.69
CA MET A 73 -8.00 -5.97 18.00
C MET A 73 -7.72 -6.35 19.46
N LEU A 74 -6.75 -5.68 20.09
CA LEU A 74 -6.44 -5.91 21.51
C LEU A 74 -7.51 -5.34 22.45
N ASN A 75 -8.25 -4.33 22.00
CA ASN A 75 -9.21 -3.61 22.84
C ASN A 75 -10.68 -3.91 22.47
N ASN A 76 -10.94 -4.45 21.29
CA ASN A 76 -12.27 -4.70 20.75
C ASN A 76 -12.37 -6.08 20.08
N PRO A 77 -13.51 -6.78 20.18
CA PRO A 77 -13.75 -8.04 19.47
C PRO A 77 -14.01 -7.77 17.99
N ILE A 78 -12.94 -7.71 17.19
CA ILE A 78 -13.01 -7.48 15.75
C ILE A 78 -12.98 -8.82 15.02
N LYS A 79 -13.92 -9.04 14.11
CA LYS A 79 -13.88 -10.17 13.18
C LYS A 79 -12.95 -9.79 12.04
N VAL A 80 -11.84 -10.49 11.91
CA VAL A 80 -10.98 -10.44 10.73
C VAL A 80 -11.43 -11.57 9.84
N ASP A 81 -12.02 -11.21 8.72
CA ASP A 81 -12.36 -12.08 7.62
C ASP A 81 -11.05 -12.60 6.98
N GLU A 82 -10.85 -13.92 7.02
CA GLU A 82 -9.71 -14.64 6.40
C GLU A 82 -9.84 -14.73 4.87
#